data_AF-A0A7J9GJ67-F1
#
_entry.id   AF-A0A7J9GJ67-F1
#
_cell.length_a   1.000
_cell.length_b   1.000
_cell.length_c   1.000
_cell.angle_alpha   90.00
_cell.angle_beta   90.00
_cell.angle_gamma   90.00
#
_symmetry.space_group_name_H-M   'P 1'
#
loop_
_entity.id
_entity.type
_entity.pdbx_description
1 polymer ?
#
loop_
_entity_poly.entity_id
_entity_poly.type
_entity_poly.pdbx_seq_one_letter_code
_entity_poly.pdbx_strand_id
1 'polypeptide(L)' 'MREIMTAQATSCDLKELVQKFIPEMIGKEIEKATSSIYPLQNVFIRKVKILKAPKFDLGKLMERPADETMAEPTPEVIGA' A
#
# COMPACT_ATOMS: atom_id res chain seq x y z
N MET A 1 -15.12 -6.71 -8.67
CA MET A 1 -13.71 -6.75 -8.17
C MET A 1 -12.88 -5.58 -8.67
N ARG A 2 -12.57 -5.49 -9.99
CA ARG A 2 -11.68 -4.43 -10.51
C ARG A 2 -12.20 -3.02 -10.22
N GLU A 3 -13.48 -2.77 -10.46
CA GLU A 3 -14.08 -1.45 -10.23
C GLU A 3 -13.93 -0.96 -8.79
N ILE A 4 -14.20 -1.83 -7.81
CA ILE A 4 -14.03 -1.54 -6.38
C ILE A 4 -12.56 -1.24 -6.06
N MET A 5 -11.62 -2.05 -6.58
CA MET A 5 -10.20 -1.80 -6.39
C MET A 5 -9.76 -0.46 -6.99
N THR A 6 -10.22 -0.13 -8.19
CA THR A 6 -9.89 1.14 -8.86
C THR A 6 -10.49 2.33 -8.11
N ALA A 7 -11.74 2.24 -7.64
CA ALA A 7 -12.38 3.29 -6.87
C ALA A 7 -11.65 3.55 -5.54
N GLN A 8 -11.26 2.49 -4.82
CA GLN A 8 -10.52 2.60 -3.56
C GLN A 8 -9.08 3.09 -3.75
N ALA A 9 -8.43 2.73 -4.86
CA ALA A 9 -7.05 3.14 -5.15
C ALA A 9 -6.93 4.56 -5.72
N THR A 10 -7.98 5.06 -6.40
CA THR A 10 -7.95 6.39 -7.03
C THR A 10 -8.41 7.49 -6.06
N SER A 11 -9.17 7.12 -5.03
CA SER A 11 -9.68 8.07 -4.02
C SER A 11 -8.67 8.42 -2.93
N CYS A 12 -7.55 7.70 -2.83
CA CYS A 12 -6.61 7.81 -1.71
C CYS A 12 -5.15 7.87 -2.17
N ASP A 13 -4.33 8.51 -1.35
CA ASP A 13 -2.88 8.49 -1.50
C ASP A 13 -2.29 7.14 -1.10
N LEU A 14 -1.04 6.89 -1.51
CA LEU A 14 -0.35 5.61 -1.25
C LEU A 14 -0.30 5.24 0.24
N LYS A 15 -0.14 6.22 1.13
CA LYS A 15 -0.06 6.00 2.58
C LYS A 15 -1.40 5.50 3.14
N GLU A 16 -2.50 6.15 2.78
CA GLU A 16 -3.85 5.75 3.19
C GLU A 16 -4.25 4.42 2.55
N LEU A 17 -3.83 4.18 1.31
CA LEU A 17 -4.09 2.93 0.61
C LEU A 17 -3.42 1.73 1.32
N VAL A 18 -2.20 1.92 1.84
CA VAL A 18 -1.52 0.91 2.67
C VAL A 18 -2.27 0.68 3.98
N GLN A 19 -2.78 1.74 4.62
CA GLN A 19 -3.61 1.60 5.82
C GLN A 19 -4.92 0.84 5.56
N LYS A 20 -5.47 0.87 4.34
CA LYS A 20 -6.63 0.05 3.94
C LYS A 20 -6.27 -1.41 3.66
N PHE A 21 -5.01 -1.71 3.28
CA PHE A 21 -4.55 -3.07 3.03
C PHE A 21 -4.37 -3.88 4.33
N ILE A 22 -3.87 -3.26 5.39
CA ILE A 22 -3.61 -3.92 6.70
C ILE A 22 -4.87 -4.60 7.27
N PRO A 23 -6.04 -3.92 7.37
CA PRO A 23 -7.27 -4.53 7.86
C PRO A 23 -8.06 -5.29 6.77
N GLU A 24 -7.50 -5.42 5.56
CA GLU A 24 -8.11 -6.11 4.41
C GLU A 24 -9.51 -5.60 4.05
N MET A 25 -9.76 -4.29 4.24
CA MET A 25 -11.07 -3.68 4.00
C MET A 25 -11.57 -3.92 2.57
N ILE A 26 -10.67 -3.86 1.60
CA ILE A 26 -10.99 -4.05 0.18
C ILE A 26 -11.42 -5.51 -0.09
N GLY A 27 -10.83 -6.49 0.60
CA GLY A 27 -11.20 -7.90 0.46
C GLY A 27 -12.64 -8.16 0.94
N LYS A 28 -12.99 -7.61 2.12
CA LYS A 28 -14.34 -7.72 2.70
C LYS A 28 -15.40 -7.03 1.85
N GLU A 29 -15.08 -5.87 1.28
CA GLU A 29 -16.00 -5.13 0.39
C GLU A 29 -16.27 -5.92 -0.89
N ILE A 30 -15.24 -6.59 -1.43
CA ILE A 30 -15.38 -7.48 -2.58
C ILE A 30 -16.27 -8.69 -2.25
N GLU A 31 -16.03 -9.36 -1.12
CA GLU A 31 -16.84 -10.52 -0.70
C GLU A 31 -18.33 -10.17 -0.63
N LYS A 32 -18.64 -9.02 -0.01
CA LYS A 32 -20.01 -8.51 0.10
C LYS A 32 -20.65 -8.23 -1.26
N ALA A 33 -19.93 -7.58 -2.17
CA ALA A 33 -20.45 -7.25 -3.50
C ALA A 33 -20.68 -8.50 -4.36
N THR A 34 -19.79 -9.49 -4.28
CA THR A 34 -19.87 -10.72 -5.07
C THR A 34 -20.85 -11.76 -4.52
N SER A 35 -21.25 -11.64 -3.25
CA SER A 35 -22.18 -12.57 -2.60
C SER A 35 -23.54 -12.69 -3.31
N SER A 36 -23.92 -11.71 -4.13
CA SER A 36 -25.14 -11.72 -4.95
C SER A 36 -25.08 -12.69 -6.14
N ILE A 37 -23.88 -12.99 -6.63
CA ILE A 37 -23.66 -13.87 -7.79
C ILE A 37 -23.16 -15.22 -7.30
N TYR A 38 -22.12 -15.23 -6.46
CA TYR A 38 -21.51 -16.43 -5.92
C TYR A 38 -20.79 -16.12 -4.60
N PRO A 39 -20.98 -16.93 -3.54
CA PRO A 39 -20.30 -16.71 -2.28
C PRO A 39 -18.80 -17.00 -2.43
N LEU A 40 -17.98 -15.95 -2.35
CA LEU A 40 -16.54 -16.05 -2.27
C LEU A 40 -16.11 -15.94 -0.81
N GLN A 41 -15.10 -16.72 -0.43
CA GLN A 41 -14.47 -16.69 0.88
C GLN A 41 -12.97 -16.51 0.71
N ASN A 42 -12.33 -15.89 1.69
CA ASN A 42 -10.87 -15.73 1.76
C ASN A 42 -10.33 -14.88 0.60
N VAL A 43 -10.96 -13.74 0.33
CA VAL A 43 -10.51 -12.82 -0.72
C VAL A 43 -9.42 -11.89 -0.19
N PHE A 44 -8.18 -12.16 -0.58
CA PHE A 44 -7.00 -11.41 -0.15
C PHE A 44 -6.22 -10.78 -1.31
N ILE A 45 -5.50 -9.69 -1.01
CA ILE A 45 -4.56 -9.08 -1.95
C ILE A 45 -3.22 -9.82 -1.85
N ARG A 46 -2.96 -10.73 -2.80
CA ARG A 46 -1.76 -11.59 -2.76
C ARG A 46 -0.46 -10.86 -3.09
N LYS A 47 -0.52 -9.81 -3.93
CA LYS A 47 0.66 -9.05 -4.35
C LYS A 47 0.28 -7.65 -4.80
N VAL A 48 1.02 -6.66 -4.33
CA VAL A 48 0.99 -5.28 -4.84
C VAL A 48 2.36 -4.97 -5.45
N LYS A 49 2.37 -4.30 -6.61
CA LYS A 49 3.60 -3.86 -7.28
C LYS A 49 3.49 -2.39 -7.63
N ILE A 50 4.58 -1.65 -7.44
CA ILE A 50 4.74 -0.29 -7.94
C ILE A 50 5.31 -0.40 -9.36
N LEU A 51 4.53 -0.02 -10.38
CA LEU A 51 4.97 -0.09 -11.77
C LEU A 51 5.83 1.11 -12.17
N LYS A 52 5.48 2.30 -11.66
CA LYS A 52 6.22 3.55 -11.89
C LYS A 52 6.46 4.18 -10.53
N ALA A 53 7.71 4.11 -10.07
CA ALA A 53 8.10 4.77 -8.84
C ALA A 53 8.12 6.30 -9.08
N PRO A 54 7.53 7.10 -8.18
CA PRO A 54 7.69 8.54 -8.24
C PRO A 54 9.17 8.90 -8.06
N LYS A 55 9.60 10.04 -8.63
CA LYS A 55 10.96 10.54 -8.40
C LYS A 55 11.14 10.80 -6.90
N PHE A 56 12.29 10.39 -6.39
CA PHE A 56 12.66 10.59 -4.99
C PHE A 56 12.77 12.10 -4.71
N ASP A 57 11.97 12.58 -3.76
CA ASP A 57 11.88 13.99 -3.42
C ASP A 57 12.03 14.14 -1.90
N LEU A 58 13.09 14.84 -1.48
CA LEU A 58 13.45 15.03 -0.07
C LEU A 58 12.34 15.77 0.69
N GLY A 59 11.60 16.68 0.03
CA GLY A 59 10.51 17.42 0.66
C GLY A 59 9.34 16.52 1.07
N LYS A 60 8.96 15.57 0.20
CA LYS A 60 7.90 14.58 0.48
C LYS A 60 8.34 13.51 1.48
N LEU A 61 9.65 13.34 1.66
CA LEU A 61 10.20 12.41 2.63
C LEU A 61 10.14 12.96 4.07
N MET A 62 10.38 14.27 4.23
CA MET A 62 10.33 14.95 5.54
C MET A 62 8.92 15.09 6.13
N GLU A 63 7.86 14.96 5.33
CA GLU A 63 6.46 14.92 5.83
C GLU A 63 6.09 13.61 6.55
N ARG A 64 6.96 12.60 6.53
CA ARG A 64 6.74 11.36 7.27
C ARG A 64 7.16 11.57 8.73
N PRO A 65 6.31 11.27 9.74
CA PRO A 65 6.70 11.35 11.15
C PRO A 65 7.96 10.52 11.42
N ALA A 66 8.89 11.07 12.20
CA ALA A 66 10.25 10.58 12.44
C ALA A 66 10.37 9.19 13.13
N ASP A 67 9.28 8.43 13.27
CA ASP A 67 9.27 7.14 13.97
C ASP A 67 9.70 5.94 13.09
N GLU A 68 10.01 6.16 11.80
CA GLU A 68 10.55 5.12 10.91
C GLU A 68 12.02 5.33 10.51
N THR A 69 12.80 6.13 11.24
CA THR A 69 14.27 6.06 11.15
C THR A 69 14.77 4.86 11.96
N MET A 70 14.34 3.65 11.59
CA MET A 70 15.03 2.44 12.02
C MET A 70 16.29 2.28 11.17
N ALA A 71 17.40 2.73 11.76
CA ALA A 71 18.79 2.35 11.50
C ALA A 71 19.21 2.17 10.03
N GLU A 72 19.84 3.20 9.47
CA GLU A 72 20.84 2.99 8.41
C GLU A 72 22.00 2.16 8.99
N PRO A 73 22.40 1.01 8.40
CA PRO A 73 23.77 0.54 8.58
C PRO A 73 24.66 1.50 7.77
N THR A 74 25.44 2.31 8.47
CA THR A 74 26.46 3.17 7.88
C THR A 74 27.36 2.36 6.94
N PRO A 75 27.56 2.75 5.67
CA PRO A 75 28.61 2.16 4.86
C PRO A 75 29.95 2.63 5.44
N GLU A 76 30.71 1.68 6.00
CA GLU A 76 32.10 1.92 6.41
C GLU A 76 32.88 2.50 5.23
N VAL A 77 33.47 3.67 5.46
CA VAL A 77 34.36 4.35 4.52
C VAL A 77 35.64 3.52 4.42
N ILE A 78 35.78 2.78 3.33
CA ILE A 78 37.09 2.26 2.90
C ILE A 78 37.90 3.45 2.38
N GLY A 79 38.99 3.78 3.09
CA GLY A 79 40.17 4.40 2.50
C GLY A 79 40.53 5.81 2.99
N ALA A 80 41.38 5.87 4.01
CA ALA A 80 42.69 6.55 3.98
C ALA A 80 43.54 6.06 5.16
#